data_AF-A0A233S2V9-F1
#
_entry.id   AF-A0A233S2V9-F1
#
_cell.length_a   1.000
_cell.length_b   1.000
_cell.length_c   1.000
_cell.angle_alpha   90.00
_cell.angle_beta   90.00
_cell.angle_gamma   90.00
#
_symmetry.space_group_name_H-M   'P 1'
#
loop_
_entity.id
_entity.type
_entity.pdbx_description
1 polymer ?
#
loop_
_entity_poly.entity_id
_entity_poly.type
_entity_poly.pdbx_seq_one_letter_code
_entity_poly.pdbx_strand_id
1 'polypeptide(L)'
;MEPGVLKKGASDILECLTPVQKVDLKGLAEQGSAIGDDSAAEALVTFCGTWELGAEFLADCAASLAEGLNSANNNFTETDQAIRDAVNSVKSDLS
;
A
#
# COMPACT_ATOMS: atom_id res chain seq x y z
N MET A 1 6.06 2.49 -21.34
CA MET A 1 5.77 3.09 -20.02
C MET A 1 7.03 3.79 -19.56
N GLU A 2 6.94 5.05 -19.11
CA GLU A 2 8.12 5.75 -18.59
C GLU A 2 8.52 5.18 -17.22
N PRO A 3 9.84 4.98 -16.97
CA PRO A 3 10.36 4.68 -15.64
C PRO A 3 9.90 5.76 -14.66
N GLY A 4 9.19 5.39 -13.60
CA GLY A 4 8.67 6.32 -12.59
C GLY A 4 7.15 6.39 -12.47
N VAL A 5 6.39 6.02 -13.50
CA VAL A 5 4.91 5.96 -13.39
C VAL A 5 4.48 4.88 -12.38
N LEU A 6 5.18 3.75 -12.36
CA LEU A 6 4.97 2.66 -11.40
C LEU A 6 5.34 3.06 -9.97
N LYS A 7 6.46 3.78 -9.83
CA LYS A 7 6.92 4.29 -8.53
C LYS A 7 5.95 5.31 -7.94
N LYS A 8 5.41 6.19 -8.79
CA LYS A 8 4.34 7.12 -8.40
C LYS A 8 3.08 6.38 -7.97
N GLY A 9 2.64 5.37 -8.74
CA GLY A 9 1.48 4.54 -8.36
C GLY A 9 1.65 3.86 -7.00
N ALA A 10 2.84 3.37 -6.69
CA ALA A 10 3.16 2.80 -5.37
C ALA A 10 3.03 3.85 -4.24
N SER A 11 3.54 5.07 -4.46
CA SER A 11 3.39 6.18 -3.50
C SER A 11 1.93 6.60 -3.32
N ASP A 12 1.17 6.76 -4.40
CA ASP A 12 -0.23 7.17 -4.36
C ASP A 12 -1.09 6.15 -3.57
N ILE A 13 -0.79 4.85 -3.72
CA ILE A 13 -1.43 3.77 -2.96
C ILE A 13 -1.15 3.91 -1.45
N LEU A 14 0.12 4.14 -1.08
CA LEU A 14 0.52 4.27 0.33
C LEU A 14 -0.03 5.54 0.99
N GLU A 15 -0.07 6.66 0.26
CA GLU A 15 -0.66 7.92 0.76
C GLU A 15 -2.16 7.77 1.03
N CYS A 16 -2.89 7.06 0.16
CA CYS A 16 -4.32 6.80 0.35
C CYS A 16 -4.63 5.98 1.61
N LEU A 17 -3.69 5.15 2.07
CA LEU A 17 -3.91 4.16 3.14
C LEU A 17 -3.29 4.52 4.48
N THR A 18 -2.38 5.50 4.51
CA THR A 18 -1.85 6.09 5.75
C THR A 18 -2.95 6.53 6.74
N PRO A 19 -4.12 7.07 6.31
CA PRO A 19 -5.23 7.40 7.21
C PRO A 19 -5.93 6.17 7.81
N VAL A 20 -5.93 5.03 7.11
CA VAL A 20 -6.67 3.81 7.46
C VAL A 20 -6.03 3.09 8.65
N GLN A 21 -4.70 3.15 8.79
CA GLN A 21 -3.97 2.63 9.96
C GLN A 21 -4.20 3.43 11.26
N LYS A 22 -4.82 4.62 11.19
CA LYS A 22 -5.02 5.51 12.35
C LYS A 22 -6.44 5.48 12.91
N VAL A 23 -7.29 4.61 12.41
CA VAL A 23 -8.67 4.47 12.86
C VAL A 23 -8.66 3.73 14.20
N ASP A 24 -8.42 4.46 15.30
CA ASP A 24 -8.56 3.96 16.68
C ASP A 24 -10.02 4.17 17.12
N LEU A 25 -10.81 3.10 17.00
CA LEU A 25 -12.22 3.11 17.34
C LEU A 25 -12.47 2.65 18.78
N LYS A 26 -11.44 2.16 19.47
CA LYS A 26 -11.54 1.71 20.85
C LYS A 26 -12.01 2.82 21.78
N GLY A 27 -11.49 4.03 21.61
CA GLY A 27 -11.93 5.21 22.39
C GLY A 27 -13.37 5.66 22.11
N LEU A 28 -13.91 5.34 20.93
CA LEU A 28 -15.32 5.57 20.59
C LEU A 28 -16.21 4.47 21.16
N ALA A 29 -15.73 3.23 21.18
CA ALA A 29 -16.44 2.08 21.73
C ALA A 29 -16.60 2.19 23.26
N GLU A 30 -15.59 2.70 23.96
CA GLU A 30 -15.64 2.95 25.42
C GLU A 30 -16.72 3.99 25.79
N GLN A 31 -17.02 4.97 24.92
CA GLN A 31 -18.11 5.93 25.13
C GLN A 31 -19.51 5.29 24.98
N GLY A 32 -19.62 4.15 24.29
CA GLY A 32 -20.88 3.43 24.12
C GLY A 32 -21.48 2.93 25.43
N SER A 33 -20.65 2.67 26.45
CA SER A 33 -21.10 2.31 27.80
C SER A 33 -21.92 3.41 28.49
N ALA A 34 -21.77 4.68 28.07
CA ALA A 34 -22.59 5.80 28.55
C ALA A 34 -24.02 5.80 28.01
N ILE A 35 -24.32 4.97 26.99
CA ILE A 35 -25.63 4.88 26.34
C ILE A 35 -26.61 4.01 27.16
N GLY A 36 -26.11 3.30 28.20
CA GLY A 36 -26.95 2.58 29.17
C GLY A 36 -27.51 1.23 28.67
N ASP A 37 -27.06 0.76 27.50
CA ASP A 37 -27.38 -0.55 26.95
C ASP A 37 -26.08 -1.31 26.65
N ASP A 38 -25.72 -2.22 27.55
CA ASP A 38 -24.49 -3.02 27.46
C ASP A 38 -24.43 -3.84 26.16
N SER A 39 -25.58 -4.27 25.62
CA SER A 39 -25.65 -5.03 24.37
C SER A 39 -25.30 -4.18 23.15
N ALA A 40 -25.72 -2.91 23.15
CA ALA A 40 -25.38 -1.95 22.10
C ALA A 40 -23.90 -1.55 22.16
N ALA A 41 -23.35 -1.40 23.37
CA ALA A 41 -21.93 -1.13 23.56
C ALA A 41 -21.05 -2.31 23.08
N GLU A 42 -21.43 -3.56 23.40
CA GLU A 42 -20.72 -4.76 22.94
C GLU A 42 -20.78 -4.92 21.41
N ALA A 43 -21.94 -4.67 20.80
CA ALA A 43 -22.09 -4.69 19.34
C ALA A 43 -21.22 -3.61 18.68
N LEU A 44 -21.13 -2.42 19.27
CA LEU A 44 -20.27 -1.34 18.79
C LEU A 44 -18.79 -1.71 18.88
N VAL A 45 -18.32 -2.24 20.02
CA VAL A 45 -16.94 -2.75 20.17
C VAL A 45 -16.62 -3.79 19.10
N THR A 46 -17.54 -4.73 18.85
CA THR A 46 -17.37 -5.79 17.85
C THR A 46 -17.28 -5.23 16.43
N PHE A 47 -18.14 -4.28 16.09
CA PHE A 47 -18.10 -3.57 14.80
C PHE A 47 -16.77 -2.83 14.62
N CYS A 48 -16.35 -2.07 15.63
CA CYS A 48 -15.12 -1.30 15.63
C CYS A 48 -13.90 -2.20 15.42
N GLY A 49 -13.78 -3.29 16.18
CA GLY A 49 -12.67 -4.24 16.02
C GLY A 49 -12.68 -4.94 14.64
N THR A 50 -13.85 -5.27 14.10
CA THR A 50 -13.96 -5.84 12.75
C THR A 50 -13.50 -4.85 11.68
N TRP A 51 -13.85 -3.57 11.84
CA TRP A 51 -13.43 -2.52 10.93
C TRP A 51 -11.92 -2.29 10.98
N GLU A 52 -11.33 -2.25 12.18
CA GLU A 52 -9.88 -2.15 12.38
C GLU A 52 -9.12 -3.28 11.69
N LEU A 53 -9.57 -4.54 11.85
CA LEU A 53 -8.97 -5.70 11.17
C LEU A 53 -9.08 -5.61 9.63
N GLY A 54 -10.23 -5.18 9.12
CA GLY A 54 -10.43 -5.00 7.67
C GLY A 54 -9.55 -3.89 7.10
N ALA A 55 -9.40 -2.81 7.85
CA ALA A 55 -8.51 -1.69 7.55
C ALA A 55 -7.03 -2.13 7.48
N GLU A 56 -6.58 -2.91 8.45
CA GLU A 56 -5.22 -3.49 8.48
C GLU A 56 -4.98 -4.41 7.27
N PHE A 57 -5.91 -5.32 6.97
CA PHE A 57 -5.80 -6.21 5.80
C PHE A 57 -5.71 -5.44 4.47
N LEU A 58 -6.50 -4.37 4.31
CA LEU A 58 -6.43 -3.52 3.13
C LEU A 58 -5.06 -2.82 3.03
N ALA A 59 -4.54 -2.34 4.16
CA ALA A 59 -3.22 -1.70 4.20
C ALA A 59 -2.10 -2.68 3.80
N ASP A 60 -2.13 -3.92 4.29
CA ASP A 60 -1.15 -4.96 3.95
C ASP A 60 -1.19 -5.34 2.46
N CYS A 61 -2.40 -5.55 1.93
CA CYS A 61 -2.58 -5.87 0.50
C CYS A 61 -1.99 -4.78 -0.40
N ALA A 62 -2.16 -3.54 0.00
CA ALA A 62 -1.70 -2.40 -0.76
C ALA A 62 -0.20 -2.13 -0.59
N ALA A 63 0.36 -2.35 0.59
CA ALA A 63 1.80 -2.35 0.79
C ALA A 63 2.47 -3.39 -0.12
N SER A 64 1.92 -4.60 -0.17
CA SER A 64 2.37 -5.68 -1.06
C SER A 64 2.29 -5.26 -2.53
N LEU A 65 1.21 -4.59 -2.95
CA LEU A 65 1.06 -4.08 -4.30
C LEU A 65 2.10 -2.97 -4.62
N ALA A 66 2.32 -2.05 -3.68
CA ALA A 66 3.31 -0.98 -3.81
C ALA A 66 4.74 -1.54 -3.95
N GLU A 67 5.10 -2.57 -3.17
CA GLU A 67 6.37 -3.29 -3.31
C GLU A 67 6.51 -3.98 -4.67
N GLY A 68 5.44 -4.61 -5.16
CA GLY A 68 5.39 -5.22 -6.48
C GLY A 68 5.63 -4.19 -7.60
N LEU A 69 4.99 -3.02 -7.51
CA LEU A 69 5.18 -1.93 -8.48
C LEU A 69 6.60 -1.38 -8.46
N ASN A 70 7.20 -1.23 -7.28
CA ASN A 70 8.60 -0.81 -7.15
C ASN A 70 9.56 -1.83 -7.77
N SER A 71 9.35 -3.12 -7.49
CA SER A 71 10.14 -4.21 -8.07
C SER A 71 10.04 -4.23 -9.59
N ALA A 72 8.84 -4.09 -10.15
CA ALA A 72 8.63 -4.02 -11.58
C ALA A 72 9.33 -2.82 -12.23
N ASN A 73 9.32 -1.66 -11.57
CA ASN A 73 10.01 -0.46 -12.05
C ASN A 73 11.54 -0.66 -12.09
N ASN A 74 12.10 -1.28 -11.06
CA ASN A 74 13.54 -1.58 -11.00
C ASN A 74 13.95 -2.54 -12.10
N ASN A 75 13.21 -3.65 -12.27
CA ASN A 75 13.47 -4.63 -13.34
C ASN A 75 13.39 -4.00 -14.74
N PHE A 76 12.42 -3.10 -14.97
CA PHE A 76 12.31 -2.38 -16.23
C PHE A 76 13.55 -1.49 -16.48
N THR A 77 14.00 -0.77 -15.45
CA THR A 77 15.17 0.11 -15.53
C THR A 77 16.45 -0.69 -15.79
N GLU A 78 16.66 -1.81 -15.10
CA GLU A 78 17.80 -2.69 -15.30
C GLU A 78 17.81 -3.32 -16.69
N THR A 79 16.64 -3.78 -17.17
CA THR A 79 16.50 -4.37 -18.50
C THR A 79 16.78 -3.32 -19.60
N ASP A 80 16.24 -2.11 -19.47
CA ASP A 80 16.48 -1.03 -20.42
C ASP A 80 17.98 -0.65 -20.47
N GLN A 81 18.63 -0.59 -19.31
CA GLN A 81 20.07 -0.34 -19.22
C GLN A 81 20.89 -1.45 -19.90
N ALA A 82 20.58 -2.72 -19.63
CA ALA A 82 21.27 -3.85 -20.25
C ALA A 82 21.12 -3.86 -21.78
N ILE A 83 19.94 -3.50 -22.30
CA ILE A 83 19.71 -3.35 -23.74
C ILE A 83 20.58 -2.22 -24.31
N ARG A 84 20.61 -1.05 -23.67
CA ARG A 84 21.45 0.08 -24.11
C ARG A 84 22.92 -0.26 -24.11
N ASP A 85 23.39 -0.95 -23.08
CA ASP A 85 24.79 -1.35 -22.96
C ASP A 85 25.17 -2.38 -24.04
N ALA A 86 24.31 -3.37 -24.30
CA ALA A 86 24.51 -4.32 -25.40
C ALA A 86 24.56 -3.63 -26.77
N VAL A 87 23.66 -2.67 -27.03
CA VAL A 87 23.66 -1.88 -28.28
C VAL A 87 24.93 -1.05 -28.42
N ASN A 88 25.41 -0.44 -27.34
CA ASN A 88 26.63 0.37 -27.36
C ASN A 88 27.88 -0.50 -27.56
N SER A 89 27.93 -1.70 -26.96
CA SER A 89 29.00 -2.68 -27.19
C SER A 89 29.09 -3.04 -28.67
N VAL A 90 27.97 -3.45 -29.27
CA VAL A 90 27.91 -3.82 -30.70
C VAL A 90 28.36 -2.65 -31.60
N LYS A 91 27.95 -1.42 -31.29
CA LYS A 91 28.38 -0.24 -32.04
C LYS A 91 29.89 0.00 -31.94
N SER A 92 30.48 -0.22 -30.77
CA SER A 92 31.93 -0.10 -30.57
C SER A 92 32.71 -1.18 -31.31
N ASP A 93 32.16 -2.40 -31.43
CA ASP A 93 32.81 -3.50 -32.13
C ASP A 93 32.78 -3.34 -33.66
N LEU A 94 31.87 -2.50 -34.17
CA LEU A 94 31.66 -2.23 -35.61
C LEU A 94 32.37 -0.96 -36.10
N SER A 95 33.00 -0.19 -35.21
CA SER A 95 33.73 1.06 -35.50
C SER A 95 35.24 0.87 -35.46
#